data_AF-A0AA86XET7-F1
#
_entry.id   AF-A0AA86XET7-F1
#
_cell.length_a   1.000
_cell.length_b   1.000
_cell.length_c   1.000
_cell.angle_alpha   90.00
_cell.angle_beta   90.00
_cell.angle_gamma   90.00
#
_symmetry.space_group_name_H-M   'P 1'
#
loop_
_entity.id
_entity.type
_entity.pdbx_description
1 polymer ?
#
loop_
_entity_poly.entity_id
_entity_poly.type
_entity_poly.pdbx_seq_one_letter_code
_entity_poly.pdbx_strand_id
1 'polypeptide(L)' 'MGLTQVQVSKLTRINKTTISEIENSHFTGSFDIFERLLDAVDLQFEVIEKQHQLPDWDD' A
#
# COMPACT_ATOMS: atom_id res chain seq x y z
N MET A 1 8.92 -10.64 2.66
CA MET A 1 7.47 -10.77 2.93
C MET A 1 7.00 -12.09 2.34
N GLY A 2 6.54 -13.03 3.18
CA GLY A 2 6.24 -14.42 2.78
C GLY A 2 4.76 -14.80 2.79
N LEU A 3 3.86 -13.80 2.83
CA LEU A 3 2.42 -14.02 2.85
C LEU A 3 1.85 -13.86 1.43
N THR A 4 0.98 -14.80 1.05
CA THR A 4 0.13 -14.67 -0.12
C THR A 4 -0.99 -13.65 0.14
N GLN A 5 -1.54 -13.04 -0.92
CA GLN A 5 -2.71 -12.15 -0.80
C GLN A 5 -3.89 -12.82 -0.07
N VAL A 6 -4.06 -14.14 -0.20
CA VAL A 6 -5.10 -14.91 0.52
C VAL A 6 -4.84 -14.95 2.03
N GLN A 7 -3.58 -15.11 2.44
CA GLN A 7 -3.21 -15.07 3.86
C GLN A 7 -3.39 -13.66 4.44
N VAL A 8 -2.96 -12.63 3.71
CA VAL A 8 -3.15 -11.24 4.12
C VAL A 8 -4.63 -10.89 4.22
N SER A 9 -5.45 -11.31 3.25
CA SER A 9 -6.90 -11.11 3.29
C SER A 9 -7.55 -11.70 4.54
N LYS A 10 -7.12 -12.89 4.97
CA LYS A 10 -7.62 -13.53 6.20
C LYS A 10 -7.18 -12.77 7.45
N LEU A 11 -5.94 -12.29 7.46
CA LEU A 11 -5.36 -11.56 8.59
C LEU A 11 -6.04 -10.20 8.80
N THR A 12 -6.22 -9.44 7.71
CA THR A 12 -6.72 -8.06 7.77
C THR A 12 -8.22 -7.94 7.62
N ARG A 13 -8.90 -9.01 7.18
CA ARG A 13 -10.30 -9.02 6.74
C ARG A 13 -10.57 -8.08 5.55
N ILE A 14 -9.52 -7.71 4.81
CA ILE A 14 -9.62 -6.97 3.55
C ILE A 14 -9.82 -7.97 2.41
N ASN A 15 -10.67 -7.65 1.44
CA ASN A 15 -10.88 -8.53 0.30
C ASN A 15 -9.59 -8.67 -0.52
N LYS A 16 -9.29 -9.89 -0.99
CA LYS A 16 -8.13 -10.16 -1.85
C LYS A 16 -8.07 -9.23 -3.08
N THR A 17 -9.22 -8.92 -3.70
CA THR A 17 -9.28 -8.00 -4.84
C THR A 17 -8.84 -6.60 -4.45
N THR A 18 -9.26 -6.10 -3.28
CA THR A 18 -8.82 -4.79 -2.75
C THR A 18 -7.32 -4.77 -2.49
N ILE A 19 -6.74 -5.85 -1.95
CA ILE A 19 -5.28 -5.99 -1.80
C ILE A 19 -4.61 -5.90 -3.18
N SER A 20 -5.15 -6.59 -4.18
CA SER A 20 -4.64 -6.51 -5.55
C SER A 20 -4.74 -5.10 -6.13
N GLU A 21 -5.81 -4.37 -5.89
CA GLU A 21 -5.93 -2.96 -6.33
C GLU A 21 -4.87 -2.07 -5.69
N ILE A 22 -4.57 -2.28 -4.40
CA ILE A 22 -3.52 -1.53 -3.69
C ILE A 22 -2.14 -1.84 -4.29
N GLU A 23 -1.82 -3.12 -4.46
CA GLU A 23 -0.51 -3.55 -5.00
C GLU A 23 -0.28 -3.09 -6.46
N ASN A 24 -1.36 -2.89 -7.23
CA ASN A 24 -1.29 -2.42 -8.62
C ASN A 24 -1.59 -0.92 -8.78
N SER A 25 -1.53 -0.13 -7.70
CA SER A 25 -1.73 1.33 -7.73
C SER A 25 -3.09 1.79 -8.28
N HIS A 26 -4.11 0.94 -8.22
CA HIS A 26 -5.48 1.22 -8.69
C HIS A 26 -6.44 1.54 -7.54
N PHE A 27 -6.03 1.34 -6.29
CA PHE A 27 -6.88 1.56 -5.13
C PHE A 27 -7.14 3.06 -4.89
N THR A 28 -8.42 3.43 -4.92
CA THR A 28 -8.92 4.79 -4.63
C THR A 28 -9.84 4.84 -3.40
N GLY A 29 -9.81 3.78 -2.58
CA GLY A 29 -10.67 3.63 -1.41
C GLY A 29 -10.18 4.36 -0.16
N SER A 30 -10.72 3.93 0.99
CA SER A 30 -10.44 4.55 2.30
C SER A 30 -8.97 4.39 2.73
N PHE A 31 -8.42 5.44 3.33
CA PHE A 31 -7.10 5.43 3.97
C PHE A 31 -6.98 4.34 5.05
N ASP A 32 -8.03 4.12 5.86
CA ASP A 32 -8.07 3.06 6.90
C ASP A 32 -7.78 1.66 6.34
N ILE A 33 -8.31 1.35 5.15
CA ILE A 33 -8.10 0.05 4.51
C ILE A 33 -6.63 -0.12 4.12
N PHE A 34 -6.01 0.95 3.62
CA PHE A 34 -4.62 0.92 3.23
C PHE A 34 -3.71 0.84 4.46
N GLU A 35 -3.97 1.64 5.49
CA GLU A 35 -3.23 1.61 6.76
C GLU A 35 -3.28 0.22 7.41
N ARG A 36 -4.47 -0.40 7.49
CA ARG A 36 -4.62 -1.77 8.02
C ARG A 36 -3.90 -2.83 7.21
N LEU A 37 -3.76 -2.63 5.89
CA LEU A 37 -2.97 -3.52 5.06
C LEU A 37 -1.48 -3.40 5.36
N LEU A 38 -0.99 -2.16 5.50
CA LEU A 38 0.42 -1.88 5.82
C LEU A 38 0.80 -2.41 7.21
N ASP A 39 -0.02 -2.16 8.22
CA ASP A 39 0.19 -2.64 9.60
C ASP A 39 0.37 -4.17 9.63
N ALA A 40 -0.44 -4.89 8.86
CA ALA A 40 -0.38 -6.35 8.79
C ALA A 40 0.89 -6.93 8.14
N VAL A 41 1.65 -6.09 7.44
CA VAL A 41 2.96 -6.43 6.85
C VAL A 41 4.11 -5.66 7.51
N ASP A 42 3.88 -5.11 8.70
CA ASP A 42 4.86 -4.37 9.50
C ASP A 42 5.38 -3.10 8.78
N LEU A 43 4.47 -2.43 8.07
CA LEU A 43 4.71 -1.17 7.37
C LEU A 43 3.77 -0.08 7.94
N GLN A 44 4.16 1.17 7.73
CA GLN A 44 3.35 2.33 8.12
C GLN A 44 3.55 3.46 7.11
N PHE A 45 2.64 4.41 7.11
CA PHE A 45 2.85 5.67 6.41
C PHE A 45 3.82 6.56 7.16
N GLU A 46 4.66 7.28 6.42
CA GLU A 46 5.51 8.33 6.95
C GLU A 46 5.07 9.68 6.37
N VAL A 47 4.96 10.70 7.23
CA VAL A 47 4.69 12.07 6.80
C VAL A 47 6.02 12.81 6.70
N ILE A 48 6.46 13.03 5.47
CA ILE A 48 7.69 13.77 5.16
C ILE A 48 7.36 15.07 4.41
N GLU A 49 8.23 16.07 4.54
CA GLU A 49 8.12 17.28 3.72
C GLU A 49 8.27 16.94 2.23
N LYS A 50 7.49 17.63 1.39
CA LYS A 50 7.54 17.45 -0.07
C LYS A 50 8.89 17.89 -0.61
N GLN A 51 9.63 16.94 -1.20
CA GLN A 51 10.83 17.26 -1.96
C GLN A 51 10.43 17.73 -3.36
N HIS A 52 10.69 18.99 -3.66
CA HIS A 52 10.46 19.57 -4.98
C HIS A 52 11.73 19.42 -5.82
N GLN A 53 12.02 18.20 -6.28
CA GLN A 53 13.05 17.96 -7.30
C GLN A 53 12.38 17.84 -8.66
N LEU A 54 12.84 18.63 -9.62
CA LEU A 54 12.54 18.38 -11.01
C LEU A 54 13.29 17.11 -11.44
N PRO A 55 12.69 16.26 -12.29
CA PRO A 55 13.42 15.12 -12.86
C PRO A 55 14.68 15.63 -13.55
N ASP A 56 15.79 14.91 -13.39
CA ASP A 56 16.95 15.13 -14.25
C ASP A 56 16.60 14.54 -15.62
N TRP A 57 16.41 15.41 -16.59
CA TRP A 57 16.07 15.05 -17.97
C TRP A 57 17.32 14.98 -18.85
N ASP A 58 18.53 15.12 -18.28
CA ASP A 58 19.76 14.93 -19.03
C ASP A 58 20.01 13.41 -19.20
N ASP A 59 19.84 12.96 -20.45
CA ASP A 59 19.97 11.58 -20.96
C ASP A 59 21.28 10.86 -20.59
#